data_AF-A0A7X5VKH0-F1
#
_entry.id   AF-A0A7X5VKH0-F1
#
_cell.length_a   1.000
_cell.length_b   1.000
_cell.length_c   1.000
_cell.angle_alpha   90.00
_cell.angle_beta   90.00
_cell.angle_gamma   90.00
#
_symmetry.space_group_name_H-M   'P 1'
#
loop_
_entity.id
_entity.type
_entity.pdbx_description
1 polymer ?
#
loop_
_entity_poly.entity_id
_entity_poly.type
_entity_poly.pdbx_seq_one_letter_code
_entity_poly.pdbx_strand_id
1 'polypeptide(L)'
;HSHETGWPWYAYVAPVSWWLSHHVHDGREDLNFSQWPVLDFEKLEHNFREIDEQIAEDEMPLRSYVLLHPGARLSDQEKETLRDWARSNF
;
A
#
# COMPACT_ATOMS: atom_id res chain seq x y z
N HIS A 1 2.29 -2.65 -3.08
CA HIS A 1 1.93 -4.08 -2.96
C HIS A 1 1.91 -4.75 -4.33
N SER A 2 3.02 -5.38 -4.73
CA SER A 2 3.15 -6.11 -6.00
C SER A 2 4.08 -7.31 -5.78
N HIS A 3 4.13 -8.26 -6.72
CA HIS A 3 5.11 -9.35 -6.70
C HIS A 3 6.56 -8.86 -6.85
N GLU A 4 6.77 -7.61 -7.27
CA GLU A 4 8.07 -6.95 -7.44
C GLU A 4 8.45 -6.13 -6.20
N THR A 5 8.43 -6.75 -5.03
CA THR A 5 8.81 -6.05 -3.78
C THR A 5 10.33 -5.96 -3.66
N GLY A 6 10.84 -4.73 -3.55
CA GLY A 6 12.24 -4.47 -3.23
C GLY A 6 12.54 -4.77 -1.77
N TRP A 7 13.18 -5.91 -1.50
CA TRP A 7 13.50 -6.34 -0.14
C TRP A 7 14.80 -5.69 0.36
N PRO A 8 14.75 -4.89 1.45
CA PRO A 8 15.95 -4.35 2.08
C PRO A 8 16.73 -5.44 2.81
N TRP A 9 18.01 -5.20 3.12
CA TRP A 9 18.88 -6.20 3.75
C TRP A 9 18.32 -6.77 5.08
N TYR A 10 17.58 -5.96 5.85
CA TYR A 10 17.01 -6.40 7.11
C TYR A 10 15.78 -7.32 6.94
N ALA A 11 15.25 -7.45 5.73
CA ALA A 11 14.20 -8.41 5.39
C ALA A 11 14.66 -9.87 5.54
N TYR A 12 15.97 -10.11 5.70
CA TYR A 12 16.57 -11.43 5.83
C TYR A 12 17.01 -11.75 7.27
N VAL A 13 16.73 -10.87 8.24
CA VAL A 13 17.17 -11.02 9.64
C VAL A 13 15.97 -11.21 10.56
N ALA A 14 15.93 -12.32 11.31
CA ALA A 14 14.87 -12.57 12.28
C ALA A 14 15.05 -11.72 13.56
N PRO A 15 13.95 -11.28 14.22
CA PRO A 15 12.53 -11.51 13.86
C PRO A 15 11.96 -10.49 12.86
N VAL A 16 12.74 -9.50 12.42
CA VAL A 16 12.29 -8.43 11.51
C VAL A 16 11.79 -8.97 10.17
N SER A 17 12.46 -10.00 9.66
CA SER A 17 12.07 -10.70 8.42
C SER A 17 10.64 -11.25 8.48
N TRP A 18 10.22 -11.84 9.61
CA TRP A 18 8.87 -12.38 9.78
C TRP A 18 7.82 -11.27 9.81
N TRP A 19 8.08 -10.24 10.62
CA TRP A 19 7.19 -9.08 10.73
C TRP A 19 7.00 -8.40 9.38
N LEU A 20 8.10 -8.12 8.67
CA LEU A 20 8.05 -7.48 7.36
C LEU A 20 7.35 -8.37 6.32
N SER A 21 7.65 -9.67 6.30
CA SER A 21 7.01 -10.62 5.39
C SER A 21 5.49 -10.70 5.62
N HIS A 22 5.05 -10.63 6.87
CA HIS A 22 3.63 -10.60 7.21
C HIS A 22 2.97 -9.32 6.69
N HIS A 23 3.53 -8.13 6.96
CA HIS A 23 3.00 -6.87 6.42
C HIS A 23 2.92 -6.83 4.89
N VAL A 24 3.95 -7.36 4.21
CA VAL A 24 3.95 -7.42 2.74
C VAL A 24 2.91 -8.41 2.23
N HIS A 25 2.68 -9.52 2.93
CA HIS A 25 1.67 -10.50 2.60
C HIS A 25 0.27 -9.92 2.78
N ASP A 26 -0.05 -9.41 3.96
CA ASP A 26 -1.36 -8.84 4.31
C ASP A 26 -1.72 -7.72 3.33
N GLY A 27 -0.82 -6.75 3.12
CA GLY A 27 -1.11 -5.67 2.18
C GLY A 27 -1.27 -6.12 0.72
N ARG A 28 -0.75 -7.30 0.33
CA ARG A 28 -1.02 -7.90 -1.00
C ARG A 28 -2.33 -8.69 -1.02
N GLU A 29 -2.82 -9.19 0.11
CA GLU A 29 -4.14 -9.82 0.17
C GLU A 29 -5.24 -8.78 -0.07
N ASP A 30 -5.07 -7.58 0.51
CA ASP A 30 -6.00 -6.47 0.32
C ASP A 30 -5.84 -5.80 -1.05
N LEU A 31 -4.59 -5.54 -1.48
CA LEU A 31 -4.30 -4.78 -2.69
C LEU A 31 -3.07 -5.34 -3.41
N ASN A 32 -3.20 -5.96 -4.60
CA ASN A 32 -2.05 -6.43 -5.37
C ASN A 32 -2.02 -5.87 -6.79
N PHE A 33 -1.12 -4.92 -7.03
CA PHE A 33 -0.95 -4.29 -8.35
C PHE A 33 -0.49 -5.27 -9.43
N SER A 34 0.13 -6.40 -9.08
CA SER A 34 0.47 -7.45 -10.05
C SER A 34 -0.76 -8.26 -10.50
N GLN A 35 -1.86 -8.22 -9.76
CA GLN A 35 -3.13 -8.86 -10.13
C GLN A 35 -4.13 -7.86 -10.74
N TRP A 36 -3.86 -6.56 -10.65
CA TRP A 36 -4.72 -5.48 -11.14
C TRP A 36 -5.31 -5.71 -12.55
N PRO A 37 -4.54 -6.17 -13.56
CA PRO A 37 -5.06 -6.30 -14.93
C PRO A 37 -6.10 -7.40 -15.13
N VAL A 38 -6.26 -8.30 -14.16
CA VAL A 38 -7.17 -9.46 -14.25
C VAL A 38 -8.32 -9.40 -13.24
N LEU A 39 -8.45 -8.30 -12.49
CA LEU A 39 -9.56 -8.08 -11.57
C LEU A 39 -10.85 -7.78 -12.34
N ASP A 40 -11.98 -8.23 -11.80
CA ASP A 40 -13.29 -7.81 -12.27
C ASP A 40 -13.63 -6.38 -11.82
N PHE A 41 -14.72 -5.84 -12.36
CA PHE A 41 -15.13 -4.46 -12.10
C PHE A 41 -15.43 -4.22 -10.61
N GLU A 42 -16.13 -5.14 -9.95
CA GLU A 42 -16.49 -4.99 -8.53
C GLU A 42 -15.25 -4.95 -7.64
N LYS A 43 -14.26 -5.81 -7.90
CA LYS A 43 -13.01 -5.83 -7.14
C LYS A 43 -12.14 -4.61 -7.43
N LEU A 44 -12.12 -4.11 -8.68
CA LEU A 44 -11.43 -2.86 -9.02
C LEU A 44 -12.05 -1.67 -8.29
N GLU A 45 -13.38 -1.52 -8.35
CA GLU A 45 -14.12 -0.46 -7.67
C GLU A 45 -13.86 -0.47 -6.16
N HIS A 46 -13.94 -1.64 -5.54
CA HIS A 46 -13.61 -1.83 -4.13
C HIS A 46 -12.17 -1.42 -3.81
N ASN A 47 -11.19 -1.88 -4.59
CA ASN A 47 -9.79 -1.53 -4.36
C ASN A 47 -9.54 -0.01 -4.48
N PHE A 48 -10.20 0.70 -5.40
CA PHE A 48 -10.06 2.15 -5.47
C PHE A 48 -10.68 2.86 -4.26
N ARG A 49 -11.81 2.36 -3.73
CA ARG A 49 -12.39 2.89 -2.48
C ARG A 49 -11.45 2.69 -1.30
N GLU A 50 -10.91 1.48 -1.15
CA GLU A 50 -9.92 1.18 -0.11
C GLU A 50 -8.70 2.09 -0.22
N ILE A 51 -8.22 2.39 -1.43
CA ILE A 51 -7.11 3.34 -1.61
C ILE A 51 -7.48 4.75 -1.10
N ASP A 52 -8.66 5.28 -1.42
CA ASP A 52 -9.09 6.60 -0.89
C ASP A 52 -9.21 6.57 0.64
N GLU A 53 -9.84 5.53 1.19
CA GLU A 53 -10.05 5.36 2.64
C GLU A 53 -8.72 5.26 3.41
N GLN A 54 -7.80 4.39 2.98
CA GLN A 54 -6.51 4.19 3.63
C GLN A 54 -5.64 5.46 3.64
N ILE A 55 -5.75 6.30 2.60
CA ILE A 55 -5.06 7.59 2.54
C ILE A 55 -5.79 8.64 3.38
N ALA A 56 -7.12 8.65 3.38
CA ALA A 56 -7.92 9.57 4.17
C ALA A 56 -7.73 9.37 5.68
N GLU A 57 -7.55 8.13 6.11
CA GLU A 57 -7.40 7.74 7.51
C GLU A 57 -5.95 7.76 8.03
N ASP A 58 -4.98 8.13 7.17
CA ASP A 58 -3.55 8.10 7.50
C ASP A 58 -3.03 6.70 7.92
N GLU A 59 -3.70 5.65 7.45
CA GLU A 59 -3.27 4.26 7.65
C GLU A 59 -2.10 3.92 6.73
N MET A 60 -2.11 4.46 5.49
CA MET A 60 -1.03 4.28 4.53
C MET A 60 -0.31 5.60 4.18
N PRO A 61 1.04 5.59 4.17
CA PRO A 61 1.92 4.47 4.52
C PRO A 61 1.98 4.23 6.03
N LEU A 62 2.15 2.97 6.44
CA LEU A 62 2.29 2.57 7.85
C LEU A 62 3.23 3.49 8.63
N ARG A 63 2.78 3.96 9.81
CA ARG A 63 3.57 4.86 10.67
C ARG A 63 4.95 4.31 11.02
N SER A 64 5.05 2.99 11.25
CA SER A 64 6.31 2.29 11.52
C SER A 64 7.27 2.33 10.31
N TYR A 65 6.73 2.26 9.10
CA TYR A 65 7.51 2.37 7.87
C TYR A 65 8.05 3.80 7.70
N VAL A 66 7.18 4.82 7.87
CA VAL A 66 7.56 6.23 7.78
C VAL A 66 8.62 6.63 8.82
N LEU A 67 8.59 6.03 10.02
CA LEU A 67 9.60 6.27 11.04
C LEU A 67 11.03 5.92 10.56
N LEU A 68 11.16 4.82 9.80
CA LEU A 68 12.42 4.37 9.24
C LEU A 68 12.70 4.98 7.85
N HIS A 69 11.65 5.44 7.16
CA HIS A 69 11.69 5.95 5.78
C HIS A 69 10.96 7.30 5.73
N PRO A 70 11.55 8.39 6.26
CA PRO A 70 10.87 9.68 6.34
C PRO A 70 10.45 10.22 4.97
N GLY A 71 11.19 9.88 3.91
CA GLY A 71 10.87 10.26 2.53
C GLY A 71 9.65 9.54 1.94
N ALA A 72 9.09 8.54 2.63
CA ALA A 72 7.83 7.91 2.24
C ALA A 72 6.60 8.68 2.77
N ARG A 73 6.79 9.68 3.64
CA ARG A 73 5.67 10.48 4.15
C ARG A 73 5.04 11.26 3.01
N LEU A 74 3.74 11.04 2.80
CA LEU A 74 2.95 11.82 1.86
C LEU A 74 2.64 13.20 2.46
N SER A 75 2.89 14.25 1.68
CA SER A 75 2.36 15.58 1.93
C SER A 75 0.86 15.64 1.66
N ASP A 76 0.18 16.65 2.20
CA ASP A 76 -1.27 16.81 2.00
C ASP A 76 -1.64 16.94 0.50
N GLN A 77 -0.77 17.57 -0.29
CA GLN A 77 -0.96 17.69 -1.74
C GLN A 77 -0.83 16.35 -2.46
N GLU A 78 0.13 15.50 -2.06
CA GLU A 78 0.30 14.16 -2.62
C GLU A 78 -0.87 13.25 -2.24
N LYS A 79 -1.35 13.34 -0.98
CA LYS A 79 -2.54 12.62 -0.53
C LYS A 79 -3.75 13.00 -1.38
N GLU A 80 -4.02 14.29 -1.58
CA GLU A 80 -5.18 14.71 -2.36
C GLU A 80 -5.07 14.25 -3.83
N THR A 81 -3.87 14.32 -4.41
CA THR A 81 -3.63 13.84 -5.78
C THR A 81 -3.96 12.35 -5.92
N LEU A 82 -3.57 11.52 -4.95
CA LEU A 82 -3.85 10.09 -4.97
C LEU A 82 -5.33 9.78 -4.72
N ARG A 83 -5.99 10.54 -3.83
CA ARG A 83 -7.41 10.38 -3.51
C ARG A 83 -8.29 10.79 -4.69
N ASP A 84 -7.97 11.89 -5.36
CA ASP A 84 -8.69 12.32 -6.57
C ASP A 84 -8.54 11.29 -7.69
N TRP A 85 -7.34 10.75 -7.88
CA TRP A 85 -7.12 9.65 -8.81
C TRP A 85 -8.00 8.45 -8.46
N ALA A 86 -8.01 8.00 -7.21
CA ALA A 86 -8.81 6.86 -6.78
C ALA A 86 -10.31 7.09 -7.03
N ARG A 87 -10.85 8.24 -6.59
CA ARG A 87 -12.26 8.64 -6.78
C ARG A 87 -12.70 8.76 -8.22
N SER A 88 -11.79 9.11 -9.13
CA SER A 88 -12.12 9.19 -10.56
C SER A 88 -12.31 7.83 -11.24
N ASN A 89 -12.03 6.72 -10.53
CA ASN A 89 -12.07 5.36 -11.06
C ASN A 89 -13.07 4.43 -10.34
N PHE A 90 -13.99 4.97 -9.53
CA PHE A 90 -15.15 4.23 -9.00
C PHE A 90 -16.43 5.07 -9.06
#